data_AF-A0A4R5CWA5-F1
#
_entry.id   AF-A0A4R5CWA5-F1
#
_cell.length_a   1.000
_cell.length_b   1.000
_cell.length_c   1.000
_cell.angle_alpha   90.00
_cell.angle_beta   90.00
_cell.angle_gamma   90.00
#
_symmetry.space_group_name_H-M   'P 1'
#
loop_
_entity.id
_entity.type
_entity.pdbx_description
1 polymer ?
#
loop_
_entity_poly.entity_id
_entity_poly.type
_entity_poly.pdbx_seq_one_letter_code
_entity_poly.pdbx_strand_id
1 'polypeptide(L)'
;MAIQDSKTEAFEYVLFKLVEWYNEECNNTETNDISTLKALKLLFFVSSVDTVKESSDTLLDSPFNNFVAMPYGHVESDVYKDIKSSKFQNVVIRNNSTIVENIDFINKLNPSTIVKIDKSIKSLKSINNKLIELSAFKLVELSHKWFSWKINYQKALQRGDFSHEIDISEIKSEDKFYQI
;
A
#
# COMPACT_ATOMS: atom_id res chain seq x y z
N MET A 1 10.23 2.11 -26.46
CA MET A 1 9.83 1.07 -25.49
C MET A 1 9.49 1.82 -24.21
N ALA A 2 8.25 1.75 -23.71
CA ALA A 2 7.94 2.39 -22.44
C ALA A 2 8.76 1.70 -21.35
N ILE A 3 9.48 2.46 -20.53
CA ILE A 3 10.16 1.94 -19.35
C ILE A 3 9.05 1.54 -18.40
N GLN A 4 8.87 0.23 -18.17
CA GLN A 4 7.97 -0.25 -17.12
C GLN A 4 8.80 -0.37 -15.86
N ASP A 5 8.47 0.42 -14.83
CA ASP A 5 9.14 0.30 -13.54
C ASP A 5 8.85 -1.08 -12.93
N SER A 6 9.82 -1.61 -12.19
CA SER A 6 9.54 -2.78 -11.38
C SER A 6 8.53 -2.43 -10.27
N LYS A 7 7.71 -3.41 -9.88
CA LYS A 7 6.82 -3.28 -8.72
C LYS A 7 7.57 -2.88 -7.46
N THR A 8 8.81 -3.38 -7.32
CA THR A 8 9.75 -3.03 -6.25
C THR A 8 10.03 -1.53 -6.24
N GLU A 9 10.51 -0.94 -7.34
CA GLU A 9 10.83 0.49 -7.44
C GLU A 9 9.59 1.38 -7.23
N ALA A 10 8.44 0.98 -7.77
CA ALA A 10 7.18 1.68 -7.54
C ALA A 10 6.79 1.67 -6.04
N PHE A 11 7.01 0.55 -5.34
CA PHE A 11 6.76 0.47 -3.90
C PHE A 11 7.76 1.30 -3.08
N GLU A 12 9.04 1.35 -3.49
CA GLU A 12 10.03 2.25 -2.87
C GLU A 12 9.58 3.71 -3.00
N TYR A 13 9.01 4.09 -4.14
CA TYR A 13 8.44 5.43 -4.31
C TYR A 13 7.21 5.67 -3.41
N VAL A 14 6.31 4.68 -3.28
CA VAL A 14 5.20 4.78 -2.31
C VAL A 14 5.74 5.01 -0.89
N LEU A 15 6.75 4.25 -0.46
CA LEU A 15 7.36 4.42 0.87
C LEU A 15 7.98 5.81 1.05
N PHE A 16 8.71 6.31 0.04
CA PHE A 16 9.23 7.67 0.05
C PHE A 16 8.11 8.70 0.29
N LYS A 17 7.01 8.63 -0.49
CA LYS A 17 5.86 9.54 -0.32
C LYS A 17 5.15 9.40 1.01
N LEU A 18 5.08 8.19 1.57
CA LEU A 18 4.49 7.96 2.90
C LEU A 18 5.36 8.55 4.02
N VAL A 19 6.69 8.47 3.91
CA VAL A 19 7.62 9.11 4.86
C VAL A 19 7.49 10.63 4.77
N GLU A 20 7.43 11.21 3.56
CA GLU A 20 7.18 12.65 3.39
C GLU A 20 5.85 13.07 4.02
N TRP A 21 4.75 12.35 3.72
CA TRP A 21 3.45 12.64 4.31
C TRP A 21 3.48 12.53 5.83
N TYR A 22 4.14 11.51 6.39
CA TYR A 22 4.27 11.38 7.83
C TYR A 22 4.99 12.60 8.45
N ASN A 23 6.10 13.04 7.85
CA ASN A 23 6.88 14.17 8.34
C ASN A 23 6.09 15.50 8.27
N GLU A 24 5.29 15.69 7.22
CA GLU A 24 4.40 16.85 7.08
C GLU A 24 3.32 16.88 8.17
N GLU A 25 2.74 15.72 8.51
CA GLU A 25 1.58 15.66 9.40
C GLU A 25 1.95 15.55 10.89
N CYS A 26 3.04 14.83 11.20
CA CYS A 26 3.40 14.46 12.58
C CYS A 26 4.43 15.39 13.25
N ASN A 27 4.70 16.58 12.67
CA ASN A 27 5.53 17.66 13.23
C ASN A 27 6.79 17.22 14.02
N ASN A 28 7.86 16.83 13.32
CA ASN A 28 9.22 16.64 13.86
C ASN A 28 9.40 15.55 14.94
N THR A 29 8.68 14.43 14.86
CA THR A 29 9.21 13.20 15.49
C THR A 29 10.44 12.76 14.71
N GLU A 30 11.59 12.53 15.38
CA GLU A 30 12.87 12.19 14.72
C GLU A 30 12.78 10.92 13.86
N THR A 31 11.77 10.07 14.12
CA THR A 31 11.58 8.79 13.43
C THR A 31 10.10 8.52 13.17
N ASN A 32 9.74 8.24 11.92
CA ASN A 32 8.41 7.74 11.57
C ASN A 32 8.17 6.33 12.13
N ASP A 33 6.89 5.96 12.29
CA ASP A 33 6.46 4.65 12.80
C ASP A 33 6.09 3.65 11.68
N ILE A 34 6.52 3.91 10.44
CA ILE A 34 6.15 3.12 9.25
C ILE A 34 6.90 1.79 9.29
N SER A 35 6.35 0.83 10.04
CA SER A 35 6.77 -0.57 10.06
C SER A 35 6.33 -1.32 8.79
N THR A 36 6.82 -2.55 8.61
CA THR A 36 6.34 -3.46 7.55
C THR A 36 4.82 -3.57 7.50
N LEU A 37 4.16 -3.77 8.65
CA LEU A 37 2.71 -3.93 8.69
C LEU A 37 2.01 -2.63 8.25
N LYS A 38 2.46 -1.48 8.78
CA LYS A 38 1.90 -0.18 8.43
C LYS A 38 2.08 0.13 6.94
N ALA A 39 3.27 -0.13 6.40
CA ALA A 39 3.57 0.03 4.97
C ALA A 39 2.62 -0.80 4.09
N LEU A 40 2.40 -2.08 4.41
CA LEU A 40 1.49 -2.94 3.65
C LEU A 40 0.04 -2.46 3.71
N LYS A 41 -0.42 -1.96 4.87
CA LYS A 41 -1.77 -1.39 5.00
C LYS A 41 -1.92 -0.10 4.21
N LEU A 42 -0.96 0.81 4.32
CA LEU A 42 -0.99 2.07 3.58
C LEU A 42 -0.90 1.83 2.08
N LEU A 43 -0.09 0.87 1.61
CA LEU A 43 -0.04 0.46 0.21
C LEU A 43 -1.43 0.04 -0.30
N PHE A 44 -2.16 -0.76 0.47
CA PHE A 44 -3.52 -1.15 0.11
C PHE A 44 -4.43 0.08 -0.05
N PHE A 45 -4.47 0.97 0.95
CA PHE A 45 -5.32 2.17 0.90
C PHE A 45 -4.94 3.13 -0.23
N VAL A 46 -3.64 3.31 -0.50
CA VAL A 46 -3.13 4.11 -1.61
C VAL A 46 -3.52 3.49 -2.94
N SER A 47 -3.46 2.16 -3.06
CA SER A 47 -3.79 1.47 -4.30
C SER A 47 -5.28 1.50 -4.61
N SER A 48 -6.14 1.42 -3.58
CA SER A 48 -7.59 1.34 -3.72
C SER A 48 -8.29 2.69 -3.88
N VAL A 49 -7.63 3.81 -3.56
CA VAL A 49 -8.24 5.15 -3.57
C VAL A 49 -8.73 5.56 -4.95
N ASP A 50 -9.91 6.20 -4.99
CA ASP A 50 -10.62 6.66 -6.19
C ASP A 50 -10.89 5.58 -7.25
N THR A 51 -10.73 4.30 -6.91
CA THR A 51 -11.05 3.21 -7.83
C THR A 51 -12.54 2.88 -7.79
N VAL A 52 -13.11 2.59 -8.95
CA VAL A 52 -14.46 2.03 -9.12
C VAL A 52 -14.37 0.85 -10.09
N LYS A 53 -15.45 0.07 -10.22
CA LYS A 53 -15.49 -1.15 -11.06
C LYS A 53 -14.95 -0.93 -12.49
N GLU A 54 -15.31 0.20 -13.11
CA GLU A 54 -14.92 0.54 -14.48
C GLU A 54 -13.57 1.26 -14.58
N SER A 55 -12.90 1.51 -13.45
CA SER A 55 -11.59 2.14 -13.46
C SER A 55 -10.58 1.23 -14.16
N SER A 56 -9.78 1.83 -15.03
CA SER A 56 -8.63 1.21 -15.67
C SER A 56 -7.38 2.05 -15.41
N ASP A 57 -6.22 1.46 -15.66
CA ASP A 57 -4.92 2.10 -15.43
C ASP A 57 -4.73 2.60 -13.98
N THR A 58 -5.32 1.92 -13.00
CA THR A 58 -5.12 2.25 -11.58
C THR A 58 -3.90 1.54 -10.99
N LEU A 59 -3.54 1.88 -9.76
CA LEU A 59 -2.50 1.15 -9.02
C LEU A 59 -2.87 -0.32 -8.77
N LEU A 60 -4.17 -0.66 -8.73
CA LEU A 60 -4.66 -2.05 -8.67
C LEU A 60 -4.52 -2.79 -10.00
N ASP A 61 -4.52 -2.09 -11.13
CA ASP A 61 -4.26 -2.72 -12.44
C ASP A 61 -2.76 -2.93 -12.67
N SER A 62 -1.97 -1.92 -12.32
CA SER A 62 -0.52 -1.99 -12.32
C SER A 62 0.07 -0.84 -11.48
N PRO A 63 1.07 -1.10 -10.64
CA PRO A 63 1.76 -2.39 -10.50
C PRO A 63 1.18 -3.30 -9.40
N PHE A 64 0.34 -2.82 -8.49
CA PHE A 64 -0.07 -3.54 -7.27
C PHE A 64 -1.34 -4.37 -7.49
N ASN A 65 -1.22 -5.44 -8.27
CA ASN A 65 -2.35 -6.25 -8.72
C ASN A 65 -2.50 -7.63 -8.05
N ASN A 66 -1.60 -8.00 -7.12
CA ASN A 66 -1.57 -9.33 -6.51
C ASN A 66 -1.92 -9.26 -5.01
N PHE A 67 -3.12 -8.77 -4.69
CA PHE A 67 -3.59 -8.68 -3.31
C PHE A 67 -4.17 -10.01 -2.81
N VAL A 68 -3.81 -10.39 -1.59
CA VAL A 68 -4.31 -11.55 -0.87
C VAL A 68 -4.92 -11.14 0.47
N ALA A 69 -5.94 -11.86 0.92
CA ALA A 69 -6.50 -11.73 2.25
C ALA A 69 -5.67 -12.55 3.24
N MET A 70 -5.09 -11.91 4.26
CA MET A 70 -4.29 -12.55 5.32
C MET A 70 -4.83 -12.16 6.71
N PRO A 71 -4.36 -12.77 7.82
CA PRO A 71 -4.90 -12.47 9.16
C PRO A 71 -4.87 -10.98 9.52
N TYR A 72 -3.86 -10.26 9.04
CA TYR A 72 -3.68 -8.83 9.27
C TYR A 72 -4.19 -7.93 8.11
N GLY A 73 -5.18 -8.39 7.33
CA GLY A 73 -5.82 -7.61 6.27
C GLY A 73 -5.30 -7.94 4.87
N HIS A 74 -5.55 -7.07 3.89
CA HIS A 74 -5.04 -7.19 2.51
C HIS A 74 -3.53 -7.05 2.43
N VAL A 75 -2.86 -7.93 1.70
CA VAL A 75 -1.41 -7.89 1.52
C VAL A 75 -1.12 -8.00 0.03
N GLU A 76 -0.34 -7.08 -0.52
CA GLU A 76 0.21 -7.25 -1.87
C GLU A 76 1.34 -8.28 -1.78
N SER A 77 1.14 -9.45 -2.39
CA SER A 77 1.94 -10.65 -2.16
C SER A 77 3.37 -10.52 -2.70
N ASP A 78 3.54 -9.85 -3.84
CA ASP A 78 4.84 -9.65 -4.47
C ASP A 78 5.67 -8.65 -3.66
N VAL A 79 5.07 -7.56 -3.21
CA VAL A 79 5.69 -6.59 -2.30
C VAL A 79 6.06 -7.27 -0.98
N TYR A 80 5.17 -8.09 -0.40
CA TYR A 80 5.48 -8.79 0.84
C TYR A 80 6.67 -9.76 0.68
N LYS A 81 6.75 -10.46 -0.46
CA LYS A 81 7.89 -11.31 -0.81
C LYS A 81 9.19 -10.49 -0.95
N ASP A 82 9.12 -9.32 -1.56
CA ASP A 82 10.26 -8.41 -1.72
C ASP A 82 10.75 -7.86 -0.38
N ILE A 83 9.83 -7.53 0.55
CA ILE A 83 10.17 -7.18 1.94
C ILE A 83 10.91 -8.33 2.62
N LYS A 84 10.37 -9.56 2.54
CA LYS A 84 10.98 -10.75 3.16
C LYS A 84 12.35 -11.10 2.59
N SER A 85 12.57 -10.78 1.33
CA SER A 85 13.81 -11.10 0.61
C SER A 85 14.80 -9.94 0.59
N SER A 86 14.51 -8.83 1.31
CA SER A 86 15.33 -7.62 1.38
C SER A 86 15.75 -7.09 0.00
N LYS A 87 14.81 -7.01 -0.95
CA LYS A 87 15.11 -6.61 -2.33
C LYS A 87 15.19 -5.10 -2.58
N PHE A 88 14.83 -4.29 -1.59
CA PHE A 88 14.88 -2.84 -1.72
C PHE A 88 16.32 -2.33 -1.69
N GLN A 89 16.61 -1.36 -2.55
CA GLN A 89 17.93 -0.76 -2.73
C GLN A 89 17.96 0.70 -2.28
N ASN A 90 16.81 1.36 -2.23
CA ASN A 90 16.69 2.79 -1.97
C ASN A 90 16.03 3.10 -0.63
N VAL A 91 15.38 2.09 -0.02
CA VAL A 91 14.69 2.22 1.27
C VAL A 91 14.95 1.01 2.16
N VAL A 92 14.95 1.25 3.47
CA VAL A 92 15.07 0.22 4.50
C VAL A 92 13.86 0.26 5.43
N ILE A 93 13.10 -0.84 5.43
CA ILE A 93 11.97 -1.01 6.35
C ILE A 93 12.45 -1.76 7.59
N ARG A 94 12.38 -1.11 8.74
CA ARG A 94 12.68 -1.70 10.06
C ARG A 94 11.38 -2.13 10.75
N ASN A 95 11.52 -2.73 11.93
CA ASN A 95 10.39 -3.19 12.73
C ASN A 95 9.43 -2.06 13.13
N ASN A 96 9.95 -0.84 13.30
CA ASN A 96 9.21 0.30 13.82
C ASN A 96 9.40 1.59 13.02
N SER A 97 10.08 1.57 11.87
CA SER A 97 10.32 2.75 11.06
C SER A 97 10.72 2.39 9.64
N THR A 98 10.61 3.34 8.71
CA THR A 98 11.16 3.23 7.36
C THR A 98 12.15 4.37 7.13
N ILE A 99 13.29 4.06 6.49
CA ILE A 99 14.33 5.02 6.13
C ILE A 99 14.46 5.06 4.62
N VAL A 100 14.51 6.26 4.05
CA VAL A 100 14.86 6.49 2.65
C VAL A 100 16.35 6.77 2.59
N GLU A 101 17.11 5.90 1.92
CA GLU A 101 18.57 5.98 1.86
C GLU A 101 19.06 6.71 0.62
N ASN A 102 18.34 6.58 -0.48
CA ASN A 102 18.69 7.19 -1.76
C ASN A 102 17.43 7.74 -2.43
N ILE A 103 17.49 8.99 -2.90
CA ILE A 103 16.39 9.64 -3.65
C ILE A 103 16.68 9.73 -5.16
N ASP A 104 17.90 9.44 -5.60
CA ASP A 104 18.29 9.55 -7.02
C ASP A 104 17.55 8.53 -7.91
N PHE A 105 17.01 7.46 -7.32
CA PHE A 105 16.18 6.48 -8.03
C PHE A 105 14.92 7.10 -8.61
N ILE A 106 14.39 8.17 -8.00
CA ILE A 106 13.18 8.85 -8.47
C ILE A 106 13.38 9.37 -9.90
N ASN A 107 14.57 9.85 -10.23
CA ASN A 107 14.90 10.33 -11.58
C ASN A 107 14.91 9.22 -12.65
N LYS A 108 14.91 7.95 -12.23
CA LYS A 108 14.92 6.77 -13.12
C LYS A 108 13.54 6.15 -13.30
N LEU A 109 12.57 6.51 -12.44
CA LEU A 109 11.20 6.02 -12.51
C LEU A 109 10.47 6.57 -13.74
N ASN A 110 9.53 5.81 -14.25
CA ASN A 110 8.61 6.29 -15.27
C ASN A 110 7.76 7.44 -14.72
N PRO A 111 7.71 8.60 -15.41
CA PRO A 111 6.86 9.72 -15.02
C PRO A 111 5.38 9.37 -14.82
N SER A 112 4.84 8.39 -15.56
CA SER A 112 3.45 7.96 -15.39
C SER A 112 3.22 7.25 -14.05
N THR A 113 4.19 6.44 -13.60
CA THR A 113 4.16 5.79 -12.27
C THR A 113 4.18 6.83 -11.16
N ILE A 114 5.09 7.80 -11.26
CA ILE A 114 5.20 8.94 -10.33
C ILE A 114 3.86 9.67 -10.22
N VAL A 115 3.32 10.14 -11.35
CA VAL A 115 2.06 10.90 -11.40
C VAL A 115 0.89 10.10 -10.82
N LYS A 116 0.84 8.80 -11.10
CA LYS A 116 -0.22 7.92 -10.59
C LYS A 116 -0.15 7.77 -9.07
N ILE A 117 1.03 7.49 -8.53
CA ILE A 117 1.25 7.35 -7.08
C ILE A 117 0.97 8.68 -6.37
N ASP A 118 1.50 9.79 -6.88
CA ASP A 118 1.28 11.12 -6.29
C ASP A 118 -0.19 11.51 -6.27
N LYS A 119 -0.93 11.22 -7.36
CA LYS A 119 -2.37 11.44 -7.41
C LYS A 119 -3.10 10.61 -6.36
N SER A 120 -2.79 9.31 -6.26
CA SER A 120 -3.40 8.43 -5.26
C SER A 120 -3.12 8.90 -3.82
N ILE A 121 -1.87 9.26 -3.51
CA ILE A 121 -1.50 9.81 -2.19
C ILE A 121 -2.29 11.09 -1.92
N LYS A 122 -2.34 12.02 -2.88
CA LYS A 122 -3.08 13.28 -2.74
C LYS A 122 -4.58 13.05 -2.51
N SER A 123 -5.19 12.14 -3.25
CA SER A 123 -6.59 11.76 -3.07
C SER A 123 -6.82 11.18 -1.67
N LEU A 124 -5.96 10.27 -1.22
CA LEU A 124 -6.08 9.66 0.10
C LEU A 124 -5.94 10.70 1.22
N LYS A 125 -4.98 11.64 1.09
CA LYS A 125 -4.83 12.81 1.98
C LYS A 125 -6.09 13.66 2.03
N SER A 126 -6.71 13.91 0.88
CA SER A 126 -7.94 14.72 0.80
C SER A 126 -9.13 14.08 1.50
N ILE A 127 -9.17 12.74 1.54
CA ILE A 127 -10.22 11.97 2.22
C ILE A 127 -9.93 11.87 3.72
N ASN A 128 -8.70 11.52 4.10
CA ASN A 128 -8.28 11.41 5.49
C ASN A 128 -6.78 11.66 5.63
N ASN A 129 -6.42 12.92 5.87
CA ASN A 129 -5.03 13.30 6.09
C ASN A 129 -4.43 12.66 7.37
N LYS A 130 -5.28 12.38 8.37
CA LYS A 130 -4.90 11.74 9.64
C LYS A 130 -4.74 10.22 9.54
N LEU A 131 -5.00 9.63 8.37
CA LEU A 131 -4.79 8.18 8.15
C LEU A 131 -3.34 7.77 8.42
N ILE A 132 -2.38 8.63 8.07
CA ILE A 132 -0.94 8.38 8.26
C ILE A 132 -0.54 8.32 9.74
N GLU A 133 -1.31 8.95 10.63
CA GLU A 133 -1.07 8.92 12.09
C GLU A 133 -1.57 7.63 12.75
N LEU A 134 -2.48 6.89 12.09
CA LEU A 134 -3.04 5.67 12.65
C LEU A 134 -1.95 4.62 12.89
N SER A 135 -2.03 3.94 14.03
CA SER A 135 -1.16 2.80 14.31
C SER A 135 -1.38 1.68 13.30
N ALA A 136 -0.38 0.82 13.13
CA ALA A 136 -0.48 -0.36 12.25
C ALA A 136 -1.73 -1.20 12.57
N PHE A 137 -2.08 -1.40 13.85
CA PHE A 137 -3.27 -2.15 14.25
C PHE A 137 -4.57 -1.43 13.92
N LYS A 138 -4.64 -0.10 14.06
CA LYS A 138 -5.81 0.67 13.62
C LYS A 138 -6.03 0.61 12.12
N LEU A 139 -4.95 0.59 11.34
CA LEU A 139 -5.02 0.36 9.90
C LEU A 139 -5.47 -1.06 9.55
N VAL A 140 -5.09 -2.07 10.35
CA VAL A 140 -5.62 -3.45 10.22
C VAL A 140 -7.13 -3.47 10.47
N GLU A 141 -7.59 -2.94 11.61
CA GLU A 141 -9.03 -2.84 11.94
C GLU A 141 -9.83 -2.16 10.81
N LEU A 142 -9.27 -1.08 10.25
CA LEU A 142 -9.88 -0.39 9.12
C LEU A 142 -9.94 -1.26 7.86
N SER A 143 -8.84 -1.94 7.52
CA SER A 143 -8.81 -2.85 6.35
C SER A 143 -9.76 -4.03 6.50
N HIS A 144 -10.03 -4.48 7.73
CA HIS A 144 -10.99 -5.55 8.01
C HIS A 144 -12.46 -5.14 7.80
N LYS A 145 -12.77 -3.84 7.65
CA LYS A 145 -14.12 -3.39 7.32
C LYS A 145 -14.54 -3.75 5.89
N TRP A 146 -13.57 -3.88 4.98
CA TRP A 146 -13.77 -4.15 3.56
C TRP A 146 -14.29 -5.58 3.34
N PHE A 147 -15.27 -5.71 2.44
CA PHE A 147 -15.93 -6.97 2.11
C PHE A 147 -14.99 -7.97 1.43
N SER A 148 -14.13 -7.49 0.52
CA SER A 148 -13.17 -8.35 -0.18
C SER A 148 -12.25 -9.12 0.78
N TRP A 149 -11.79 -8.47 1.85
CA TRP A 149 -10.99 -9.16 2.86
C TRP A 149 -11.82 -10.17 3.65
N LYS A 150 -13.02 -9.78 4.12
CA LYS A 150 -13.88 -10.66 4.93
C LYS A 150 -14.16 -11.97 4.21
N ILE A 151 -14.61 -11.89 2.96
CA ILE A 151 -14.99 -13.07 2.18
C ILE A 151 -13.77 -13.92 1.84
N ASN A 152 -12.69 -13.32 1.34
CA ASN A 152 -11.54 -14.11 0.92
C ASN A 152 -10.77 -14.70 2.11
N TYR A 153 -10.67 -13.99 3.23
CA TYR A 153 -10.08 -14.58 4.44
C TYR A 153 -10.94 -15.71 5.00
N GLN A 154 -12.28 -15.60 4.95
CA GLN A 154 -13.17 -16.70 5.32
C GLN A 154 -12.97 -17.92 4.40
N LYS A 155 -12.79 -17.73 3.08
CA LYS A 155 -12.44 -18.81 2.15
C LYS A 155 -11.11 -19.48 2.51
N ALA A 156 -10.10 -18.72 2.92
CA ALA A 156 -8.82 -19.26 3.40
C ALA A 156 -9.03 -20.20 4.60
N LEU A 157 -9.75 -19.71 5.62
CA LEU A 157 -10.02 -20.48 6.85
C LEU A 157 -10.80 -21.77 6.57
N GLN A 158 -11.79 -21.73 5.67
CA GLN A 158 -12.55 -22.93 5.26
C GLN A 158 -11.67 -24.00 4.60
N ARG A 159 -10.54 -23.61 3.99
CA ARG A 159 -9.56 -24.51 3.38
C ARG A 159 -8.42 -24.92 4.32
N GLY A 160 -8.42 -24.43 5.57
CA GLY A 160 -7.32 -24.63 6.51
C GLY A 160 -6.05 -23.85 6.14
N ASP A 161 -6.18 -22.78 5.35
CA ASP A 161 -5.11 -21.87 4.96
C ASP A 161 -5.24 -20.53 5.72
N PHE A 162 -4.21 -19.70 5.66
CA PHE A 162 -4.16 -18.35 6.20
C PHE A 162 -4.07 -17.28 5.10
N SER A 163 -4.15 -17.67 3.83
CA SER A 163 -4.19 -16.73 2.72
C SER A 163 -5.18 -17.14 1.62
N HIS A 164 -5.77 -16.15 0.95
CA HIS A 164 -6.55 -16.38 -0.26
C HIS A 164 -6.44 -15.17 -1.18
N GLU A 165 -6.26 -15.39 -2.47
CA GLU A 165 -6.23 -14.34 -3.49
C GLU A 165 -7.51 -13.51 -3.49
N ILE A 166 -7.37 -12.21 -3.73
CA ILE A 166 -8.49 -11.27 -3.89
C ILE A 166 -8.46 -10.77 -5.33
N ASP A 167 -9.55 -10.99 -6.06
CA ASP A 167 -9.71 -10.39 -7.38
C ASP A 167 -9.79 -8.85 -7.23
N ILE A 168 -8.95 -8.13 -7.98
CA ILE A 168 -8.90 -6.67 -7.93
C ILE A 168 -10.25 -6.01 -8.27
N SER A 169 -11.09 -6.68 -9.07
CA SER A 169 -12.44 -6.22 -9.37
C SER A 169 -13.35 -6.19 -8.13
N GLU A 170 -13.14 -7.11 -7.18
CA GLU A 170 -13.83 -7.09 -5.88
C GLU A 170 -13.45 -5.82 -5.11
N ILE A 171 -12.15 -5.50 -5.02
CA ILE A 171 -11.63 -4.29 -4.35
C ILE A 171 -12.15 -3.01 -5.01
N LYS A 172 -12.20 -2.99 -6.34
CA LYS A 172 -12.69 -1.83 -7.11
C LYS A 172 -14.19 -1.61 -6.92
N SER A 173 -14.97 -2.68 -6.85
CA SER A 173 -16.44 -2.61 -6.85
C SER A 173 -17.06 -2.35 -5.48
N GLU A 174 -16.31 -2.53 -4.40
CA GLU A 174 -16.84 -2.41 -3.04
C GLU A 174 -16.78 -0.99 -2.46
N ASP A 175 -17.52 -0.81 -1.36
CA ASP A 175 -17.46 0.36 -0.49
C ASP A 175 -16.07 0.48 0.16
N LYS A 176 -15.55 1.70 0.15
CA LYS A 176 -14.16 1.98 0.55
C LYS A 176 -14.12 2.69 1.89
N PHE A 177 -13.33 2.17 2.80
CA PHE A 177 -13.20 2.71 4.17
C PHE A 177 -11.81 3.29 4.39
N TYR A 178 -11.76 4.59 4.63
CA TYR A 178 -10.53 5.35 4.91
C TYR A 178 -10.55 6.02 6.28
N GLN A 179 -11.59 5.80 7.09
CA GLN A 179 -11.79 6.42 8.39
C GLN A 179 -12.40 5.41 9.38
N ILE A 180 -12.06 5.56 10.67
CA ILE A 180 -12.56 4.69 11.76
C ILE A 180 -13.99 5.09 12.14
#